data_AF-A0A239B0L3-F1
#
_entry.id   AF-A0A239B0L3-F1
#
_cell.length_a   1.000
_cell.length_b   1.000
_cell.length_c   1.000
_cell.angle_alpha   90.00
_cell.angle_beta   90.00
_cell.angle_gamma   90.00
#
_symmetry.space_group_name_H-M   'P 1'
#
loop_
_entity.id
_entity.type
_entity.pdbx_description
1 polymer ?
#
loop_
_entity_poly.entity_id
_entity_poly.type
_entity_poly.pdbx_seq_one_letter_code
_entity_poly.pdbx_strand_id
1 'polypeptide(L)'
;MCARCVPQAVSGPSRSGGGPAPSVYRLPGPALRRRAVRHPEGRPYEPYDCDFAGLDRRARAVAARLGRLLPPGSRVLLAYQPGADLAGAFYGCLYAGMAAVPLVGGGPDGAGTVAEAVERCRPAAVLTGADAWTALAVDRSRTQVVEADGSRVGGDPVDRLAQEWRPVGVLRTAPGYERYVADGLGGGRMEPALRHGDLADAVGELAVAAGRGTTEDSLGWIASVHGLEDAVWRMLLLAPGGVGSA
;
A
#
# COMPACT_ATOMS: atom_id res chain seq x y z
N MET A 1 38.78 54.59 -28.03
CA MET A 1 37.78 53.51 -27.92
C MET A 1 38.07 52.75 -26.63
N CYS A 2 37.26 53.00 -25.59
CA CYS A 2 37.57 52.57 -24.22
C CYS A 2 37.06 51.13 -23.98
N ALA A 3 37.98 50.22 -23.70
CA ALA A 3 37.74 48.82 -23.37
C ALA A 3 37.20 48.70 -21.94
N ARG A 4 35.88 48.80 -21.74
CA ARG A 4 35.24 48.51 -20.43
C ARG A 4 33.72 48.33 -20.50
N CYS A 5 33.26 47.33 -21.25
CA CYS A 5 31.91 46.76 -21.11
C CYS A 5 31.97 45.24 -21.29
N VAL A 6 32.50 44.54 -20.28
CA VAL A 6 32.27 43.09 -20.12
C VAL A 6 31.21 42.94 -19.03
N PRO A 7 30.04 42.34 -19.29
CA PRO A 7 29.06 42.09 -18.25
C PRO A 7 29.64 41.09 -17.24
N GLN A 8 29.62 41.45 -15.96
CA GLN A 8 30.04 40.53 -14.91
C GLN A 8 29.01 39.41 -14.77
N ALA A 9 29.48 38.16 -14.84
CA ALA A 9 28.68 37.00 -14.51
C ALA A 9 28.28 37.08 -13.03
N VAL A 10 26.99 37.23 -12.77
CA VAL A 10 26.44 37.11 -11.42
C VAL A 10 26.49 35.63 -11.04
N SER A 11 27.43 35.27 -10.17
CA SER A 11 27.47 33.95 -9.56
C SER A 11 26.22 33.75 -8.71
N GLY A 12 25.22 33.04 -9.24
CA GLY A 12 24.08 32.57 -8.46
C GLY A 12 24.55 31.62 -7.35
N PRO A 13 23.83 31.52 -6.22
CA PRO A 13 24.20 30.61 -5.15
C PRO A 13 24.28 29.19 -5.71
N SER A 14 25.44 28.55 -5.51
CA SER A 14 25.64 27.14 -5.79
C SER A 14 24.55 26.35 -5.07
N ARG A 15 23.63 25.76 -5.83
CA ARG A 15 22.73 24.73 -5.31
C ARG A 15 23.60 23.54 -4.94
N SER A 16 24.08 23.51 -3.69
CA SER A 16 24.55 22.28 -3.08
C SER A 16 23.39 21.30 -3.16
N GLY A 17 23.55 20.28 -4.01
CA GLY A 17 22.63 19.16 -4.13
C GLY A 17 22.67 18.34 -2.85
N GLY A 18 22.10 18.86 -1.78
CA GLY A 18 21.66 18.07 -0.64
C GLY A 18 20.43 17.31 -1.07
N GLY A 19 20.61 16.11 -1.63
CA GLY A 19 19.51 15.16 -1.71
C GLY A 19 18.93 14.96 -0.30
N PRO A 20 17.62 14.66 -0.17
CA PRO A 20 17.03 14.42 1.14
C PRO A 20 17.86 13.39 1.90
N ALA A 21 18.11 13.65 3.20
CA ALA A 21 18.82 12.71 4.07
C ALA A 21 18.16 11.33 3.96
N PRO A 22 18.93 10.23 3.97
CA PRO A 22 18.36 8.90 3.87
C PRO A 22 17.34 8.68 4.99
N SER A 23 16.10 8.35 4.60
CA SER A 23 15.02 8.01 5.52
C SER A 23 15.49 6.99 6.57
N VAL A 24 15.32 7.34 7.84
CA VAL A 24 15.67 6.50 8.99
C VAL A 24 14.62 5.40 9.24
N TYR A 25 13.44 5.50 8.63
CA TYR A 25 12.33 4.59 8.85
C TYR A 25 12.44 3.35 7.97
N ARG A 26 12.07 2.18 8.51
CA ARG A 26 12.06 0.92 7.74
C ARG A 26 10.91 0.93 6.73
N LEU A 27 11.16 0.33 5.58
CA LEU A 27 10.10 0.06 4.61
C LEU A 27 8.95 -0.75 5.26
N PRO A 28 7.69 -0.49 4.89
CA PRO A 28 6.53 -1.12 5.54
C PRO A 28 6.57 -2.65 5.57
N GLY A 29 6.94 -3.29 4.45
CA GLY A 29 7.08 -4.75 4.39
C GLY A 29 8.07 -5.28 5.44
N PRO A 30 9.36 -4.93 5.38
CA PRO A 30 10.32 -5.31 6.42
C PRO A 30 9.90 -4.97 7.86
N ALA A 31 9.15 -3.88 8.07
CA ALA A 31 8.59 -3.52 9.38
C ALA A 31 7.56 -4.56 9.86
N LEU A 32 6.60 -4.97 9.01
CA LEU A 32 5.66 -6.06 9.29
C LEU A 32 6.39 -7.36 9.59
N ARG A 33 7.34 -7.76 8.74
CA ARG A 33 8.09 -9.02 8.92
C ARG A 33 8.78 -9.06 10.28
N ARG A 34 9.39 -7.94 10.69
CA ARG A 34 10.07 -7.82 11.99
C ARG A 34 9.08 -7.88 13.16
N ARG A 35 7.90 -7.27 13.03
CA ARG A 35 6.84 -7.34 14.05
C ARG A 35 6.32 -8.76 14.21
N ALA A 36 6.02 -9.44 13.10
CA ALA A 36 5.56 -10.83 13.11
C ALA A 36 6.54 -11.80 13.77
N VAL A 37 7.85 -11.56 13.65
CA VAL A 37 8.87 -12.39 14.33
C VAL A 37 9.01 -12.06 15.81
N ARG A 38 8.91 -10.77 16.20
CA ARG A 38 9.17 -10.33 17.59
C ARG A 38 7.95 -10.38 18.49
N HIS A 39 6.78 -10.18 17.92
CA HIS A 39 5.50 -10.07 18.62
C HIS A 39 4.43 -10.80 17.82
N PRO A 40 4.56 -12.12 17.58
CA PRO A 40 3.67 -12.85 16.67
C PRO A 40 2.19 -12.70 17.01
N GLU A 41 1.85 -12.72 18.30
CA GLU A 41 0.48 -12.59 18.84
C GLU A 41 0.02 -11.13 19.00
N GLY A 42 0.93 -10.16 18.78
CA GLY A 42 0.57 -8.75 18.84
C GLY A 42 -0.36 -8.39 17.68
N ARG A 43 -1.31 -7.47 17.92
CA ARG A 43 -2.26 -7.03 16.90
C ARG A 43 -1.84 -5.68 16.30
N PRO A 44 -2.00 -5.47 14.98
CA PRO A 44 -1.89 -4.15 14.36
C PRO A 44 -3.02 -3.24 14.85
N TYR A 45 -2.99 -1.97 14.43
CA TYR A 45 -4.06 -1.01 14.71
C TYR A 45 -5.42 -1.57 14.23
N GLU A 46 -6.47 -1.41 15.04
CA GLU A 46 -7.85 -1.84 14.74
C GLU A 46 -8.35 -1.22 13.41
N PRO A 47 -9.25 -1.91 12.67
CA PRO A 47 -10.22 -2.90 13.13
C PRO A 47 -9.99 -4.34 12.63
N TYR A 48 -8.75 -4.76 12.40
CA TYR A 48 -8.48 -6.07 11.79
C TYR A 48 -8.36 -7.20 12.83
N ASP A 49 -9.18 -8.25 12.67
CA ASP A 49 -9.09 -9.48 13.46
C ASP A 49 -7.95 -10.42 12.99
N CYS A 50 -6.71 -9.95 13.05
CA CYS A 50 -5.54 -10.80 12.88
C CYS A 50 -4.35 -10.32 13.71
N ASP A 51 -3.51 -11.26 14.13
CA ASP A 51 -2.22 -10.96 14.76
C ASP A 51 -1.14 -10.71 13.70
N PHE A 52 0.03 -10.21 14.12
CA PHE A 52 1.13 -9.92 13.19
C PHE A 52 1.61 -11.19 12.46
N ALA A 53 1.58 -12.36 13.11
CA ALA A 53 1.94 -13.63 12.49
C ALA A 53 0.96 -14.01 11.36
N GLY A 54 -0.34 -13.88 11.59
CA GLY A 54 -1.40 -14.10 10.63
C GLY A 54 -1.32 -13.13 9.46
N LEU A 55 -1.13 -11.83 9.73
CA LEU A 55 -0.99 -10.81 8.70
C LEU A 55 0.23 -11.06 7.80
N ASP A 56 1.40 -11.33 8.40
CA ASP A 56 2.62 -11.65 7.65
C ASP A 56 2.46 -12.91 6.80
N ARG A 57 1.77 -13.93 7.31
CA ARG A 57 1.50 -15.16 6.58
C ARG A 57 0.61 -14.92 5.36
N ARG A 58 -0.49 -14.17 5.51
CA ARG A 58 -1.37 -13.77 4.39
C ARG A 58 -0.59 -12.97 3.36
N ALA A 59 0.20 -11.98 3.80
CA ALA A 59 1.03 -11.16 2.92
C ALA A 59 2.05 -11.99 2.13
N ARG A 60 2.77 -12.92 2.77
CA ARG A 60 3.71 -13.81 2.08
C ARG A 60 3.02 -14.72 1.07
N ALA A 61 1.85 -15.26 1.39
CA ALA A 61 1.08 -16.10 0.47
C ALA A 61 0.65 -15.32 -0.78
N VAL A 62 0.11 -14.12 -0.61
CA VAL A 62 -0.24 -13.23 -1.71
C VAL A 62 1.00 -12.89 -2.55
N ALA A 63 2.10 -12.52 -1.90
CA ALA A 63 3.34 -12.18 -2.59
C ALA A 63 3.93 -13.36 -3.40
N ALA A 64 3.89 -14.58 -2.86
CA ALA A 64 4.32 -15.78 -3.57
C ALA A 64 3.47 -16.05 -4.81
N ARG A 65 2.14 -15.87 -4.70
CA ARG A 65 1.24 -16.02 -5.84
C ARG A 65 1.48 -14.93 -6.89
N LEU A 66 1.52 -13.66 -6.49
CA LEU A 66 1.75 -12.54 -7.38
C LEU A 66 3.09 -12.63 -8.10
N GLY A 67 4.17 -13.01 -7.40
CA GLY A 67 5.50 -13.16 -7.99
C GLY A 67 5.62 -14.26 -9.05
N ARG A 68 4.66 -15.19 -9.12
CA ARG A 68 4.55 -16.18 -10.23
C ARG A 68 3.86 -15.63 -11.46
N LEU A 69 3.07 -14.57 -11.29
CA LEU A 69 2.17 -14.03 -12.30
C LEU A 69 2.72 -12.76 -12.93
N LEU A 70 3.34 -11.92 -12.11
CA LEU A 70 3.64 -10.54 -12.45
C LEU A 70 5.08 -10.18 -12.09
N PRO A 71 5.75 -9.32 -12.88
CA PRO A 71 7.05 -8.77 -12.50
C PRO A 71 6.91 -7.72 -11.38
N PRO A 72 7.95 -7.50 -10.55
CA PRO A 72 8.02 -6.35 -9.65
C PRO A 72 7.78 -5.02 -10.40
N GLY A 73 7.17 -4.06 -9.72
CA GLY A 73 6.71 -2.79 -10.28
C GLY A 73 5.33 -2.85 -10.95
N SER A 74 4.74 -4.05 -11.07
CA SER A 74 3.36 -4.18 -11.54
C SER A 74 2.37 -3.50 -10.60
N ARG A 75 1.28 -2.97 -11.18
CA ARG A 75 0.15 -2.42 -10.45
C ARG A 75 -0.88 -3.50 -10.18
N VAL A 76 -1.36 -3.59 -8.95
CA VAL A 76 -2.35 -4.58 -8.51
C VAL A 76 -3.52 -3.85 -7.85
N LEU A 77 -4.71 -4.00 -8.41
CA LEU A 77 -5.95 -3.45 -7.85
C LEU A 77 -6.47 -4.37 -6.75
N LEU A 78 -6.83 -3.82 -5.59
CA LEU A 78 -7.32 -4.58 -4.43
C LEU A 78 -8.80 -4.26 -4.20
N ALA A 79 -9.68 -5.10 -4.73
CA ALA A 79 -11.13 -4.99 -4.56
C ALA A 79 -11.56 -5.80 -3.34
N TYR A 80 -11.58 -5.15 -2.17
CA TYR A 80 -11.89 -5.77 -0.88
C TYR A 80 -12.80 -4.89 -0.03
N GLN A 81 -13.52 -5.53 0.89
CA GLN A 81 -14.03 -4.85 2.07
C GLN A 81 -12.88 -4.53 3.04
N PRO A 82 -13.02 -3.51 3.91
CA PRO A 82 -12.06 -3.28 4.99
C PRO A 82 -11.87 -4.55 5.83
N GLY A 83 -10.64 -4.97 6.04
CA GLY A 83 -10.39 -6.20 6.77
C GLY A 83 -8.95 -6.69 6.69
N ALA A 84 -8.67 -7.77 7.43
CA ALA A 84 -7.37 -8.40 7.47
C ALA A 84 -6.94 -8.99 6.10
N ASP A 85 -7.88 -9.30 5.21
CA ASP A 85 -7.56 -9.77 3.86
C ASP A 85 -7.11 -8.65 2.95
N LEU A 86 -7.74 -7.47 3.02
CA LEU A 86 -7.23 -6.26 2.37
C LEU A 86 -5.83 -5.93 2.88
N ALA A 87 -5.61 -5.98 4.19
CA ALA A 87 -4.29 -5.74 4.79
C ALA A 87 -3.25 -6.76 4.30
N GLY A 88 -3.60 -8.04 4.30
CA GLY A 88 -2.76 -9.11 3.77
C GLY A 88 -2.44 -8.91 2.28
N ALA A 89 -3.43 -8.54 1.47
CA ALA A 89 -3.24 -8.29 0.05
C ALA A 89 -2.36 -7.05 -0.21
N PHE A 90 -2.57 -5.98 0.55
CA PHE A 90 -1.78 -4.75 0.48
C PHE A 90 -0.30 -5.02 0.81
N TYR A 91 -0.02 -5.63 1.96
CA TYR A 91 1.37 -6.01 2.30
C TYR A 91 1.93 -7.07 1.35
N GLY A 92 1.09 -7.94 0.80
CA GLY A 92 1.49 -8.91 -0.22
C GLY A 92 2.00 -8.25 -1.50
N CYS A 93 1.36 -7.17 -1.95
CA CYS A 93 1.88 -6.34 -3.04
C CYS A 93 3.24 -5.75 -2.68
N LEU A 94 3.37 -5.19 -1.48
CA LEU A 94 4.65 -4.62 -1.04
C LEU A 94 5.77 -5.66 -0.93
N TYR A 95 5.46 -6.88 -0.47
CA TYR A 95 6.40 -8.02 -0.41
C TYR A 95 6.78 -8.55 -1.78
N ALA A 96 5.92 -8.39 -2.79
CA ALA A 96 6.21 -8.72 -4.18
C ALA A 96 6.92 -7.58 -4.93
N GLY A 97 7.11 -6.41 -4.29
CA GLY A 97 7.66 -5.22 -4.92
C GLY A 97 6.72 -4.58 -5.94
N MET A 98 5.42 -4.65 -5.71
CA MET A 98 4.35 -4.18 -6.59
C MET A 98 3.60 -3.00 -5.97
N ALA A 99 2.98 -2.18 -6.81
CA ALA A 99 2.16 -1.05 -6.39
C ALA A 99 0.72 -1.50 -6.10
N ALA A 100 0.28 -1.31 -4.86
CA ALA A 100 -1.10 -1.57 -4.47
C ALA A 100 -2.02 -0.40 -4.84
N VAL A 101 -3.17 -0.70 -5.43
CA VAL A 101 -4.29 0.25 -5.60
C VAL A 101 -5.49 -0.29 -4.84
N PRO A 102 -5.72 0.12 -3.59
CA PRO A 102 -6.92 -0.27 -2.88
C PRO A 102 -8.16 0.36 -3.51
N LEU A 103 -9.21 -0.43 -3.62
CA LEU A 103 -10.56 -0.01 -3.96
C LEU A 103 -11.49 -0.49 -2.85
N VAL A 104 -11.47 0.24 -1.74
CA VAL A 104 -12.19 -0.13 -0.52
C VAL A 104 -13.68 0.12 -0.72
N GLY A 105 -14.50 -0.91 -0.49
CA GLY A 105 -15.95 -0.80 -0.63
C GLY A 105 -16.46 -0.78 -2.07
N GLY A 106 -15.64 -1.16 -3.06
CA GLY A 106 -16.04 -1.31 -4.47
C GLY A 106 -16.96 -2.50 -4.73
N GLY A 107 -18.15 -2.51 -4.13
CA GLY A 107 -19.27 -3.40 -4.44
C GLY A 107 -20.35 -2.67 -5.27
N PRO A 108 -21.51 -3.30 -5.54
CA PRO A 108 -22.61 -2.70 -6.31
C PRO A 108 -23.09 -1.35 -5.76
N ASP A 109 -22.98 -1.15 -4.44
CA ASP A 109 -23.45 0.03 -3.71
C ASP A 109 -22.32 1.01 -3.31
N GLY A 110 -21.09 0.77 -3.77
CA GLY A 110 -19.90 1.57 -3.45
C GLY A 110 -19.67 2.76 -4.39
N ALA A 111 -18.83 3.70 -3.96
CA ALA A 111 -18.36 4.79 -4.82
C ALA A 111 -17.33 4.26 -5.84
N GLY A 112 -17.76 4.14 -7.11
CA GLY A 112 -16.94 3.67 -8.23
C GLY A 112 -16.97 2.16 -8.42
N THR A 113 -17.35 1.72 -9.63
CA THR A 113 -17.40 0.28 -9.93
C THR A 113 -16.00 -0.29 -10.11
N VAL A 114 -15.81 -1.58 -9.81
CA VAL A 114 -14.53 -2.25 -10.09
C VAL A 114 -14.20 -2.21 -11.58
N ALA A 115 -15.21 -2.22 -12.45
CA ALA A 115 -15.02 -2.10 -13.90
C ALA A 115 -14.38 -0.76 -14.29
N GLU A 116 -14.89 0.36 -13.77
CA GLU A 116 -14.31 1.70 -13.99
C GLU A 116 -12.89 1.79 -13.46
N ALA A 117 -12.66 1.27 -12.24
CA ALA A 117 -11.33 1.25 -11.65
C ALA A 117 -10.36 0.41 -12.49
N VAL A 118 -10.77 -0.74 -13.02
CA VAL A 118 -9.94 -1.56 -13.92
C VAL A 118 -9.62 -0.80 -15.21
N GLU A 119 -10.60 -0.16 -15.85
CA GLU A 119 -10.39 0.60 -17.08
C GLU A 119 -9.42 1.78 -16.85
N ARG A 120 -9.59 2.48 -15.73
CA ARG A 120 -8.74 3.64 -15.39
C ARG A 120 -7.35 3.25 -14.93
N CYS A 121 -7.26 2.30 -14.00
CA CYS A 121 -6.01 1.88 -13.38
C CYS A 121 -5.17 1.00 -14.31
N ARG A 122 -5.81 0.27 -15.24
CA ARG A 122 -5.18 -0.77 -16.06
C ARG A 122 -4.26 -1.67 -15.24
N PRO A 123 -4.77 -2.29 -14.16
CA PRO A 123 -3.94 -3.10 -13.29
C PRO A 123 -3.51 -4.38 -14.01
N ALA A 124 -2.34 -4.91 -13.66
CA ALA A 124 -1.89 -6.19 -14.20
C ALA A 124 -2.65 -7.38 -13.59
N ALA A 125 -3.17 -7.22 -12.37
CA ALA A 125 -4.13 -8.13 -11.76
C ALA A 125 -5.07 -7.40 -10.79
N VAL A 126 -6.23 -8.01 -10.56
CA VAL A 126 -7.17 -7.66 -9.50
C VAL A 126 -7.13 -8.74 -8.42
N LEU A 127 -6.91 -8.35 -7.17
CA LEU A 127 -7.09 -9.20 -6.00
C LEU A 127 -8.44 -8.92 -5.35
N THR A 128 -9.11 -9.98 -4.88
CA THR A 128 -10.39 -9.86 -4.20
C THR A 128 -10.61 -10.99 -3.20
N GLY A 129 -11.51 -10.80 -2.23
CA GLY A 129 -11.89 -11.83 -1.25
C GLY A 129 -13.00 -12.76 -1.79
N ALA A 130 -13.29 -13.84 -1.04
CA ALA A 130 -14.28 -14.84 -1.43
C ALA A 130 -15.70 -14.25 -1.65
N ASP A 131 -16.10 -13.28 -0.82
CA ASP A 131 -17.45 -12.68 -0.85
C ASP A 131 -17.72 -11.82 -2.10
N ALA A 132 -16.67 -11.42 -2.83
CA ALA A 132 -16.76 -10.53 -3.98
C ALA A 132 -16.57 -11.26 -5.33
N TRP A 133 -16.12 -12.51 -5.34
CA TRP A 133 -15.68 -13.24 -6.53
C TRP A 133 -16.71 -13.29 -7.68
N THR A 134 -18.00 -13.47 -7.37
CA THR A 134 -19.04 -13.69 -8.38
C THR A 134 -19.66 -12.39 -8.92
N ALA A 135 -19.59 -11.29 -8.16
CA ALA A 135 -20.24 -10.03 -8.51
C ALA A 135 -19.34 -9.05 -9.30
N LEU A 136 -18.04 -9.34 -9.42
CA LEU A 136 -17.10 -8.46 -10.12
C LEU A 136 -17.34 -8.50 -11.64
N ALA A 137 -17.90 -7.41 -12.17
CA ALA A 137 -18.07 -7.14 -13.59
C ALA A 137 -16.73 -6.77 -14.26
N VAL A 138 -15.76 -7.69 -14.22
CA VAL A 138 -14.44 -7.54 -14.86
C VAL A 138 -14.32 -8.52 -16.02
N ASP A 139 -13.85 -8.04 -17.18
CA ASP A 139 -13.49 -8.90 -18.31
C ASP A 139 -12.23 -9.70 -18.00
N ARG A 140 -12.44 -10.95 -17.54
CA ARG A 140 -11.39 -11.89 -17.16
C ARG A 140 -10.53 -12.37 -18.33
N SER A 141 -10.95 -12.13 -19.59
CA SER A 141 -10.10 -12.41 -20.75
C SER A 141 -8.97 -11.39 -20.91
N ARG A 142 -9.14 -10.19 -20.33
CA ARG A 142 -8.19 -9.07 -20.43
C ARG A 142 -7.43 -8.81 -19.14
N THR A 143 -8.08 -9.00 -17.99
CA THR A 143 -7.49 -8.71 -16.68
C THR A 143 -7.49 -9.96 -15.82
N GLN A 144 -6.32 -10.30 -15.29
CA GLN A 144 -6.20 -11.43 -14.38
C GLN A 144 -6.88 -11.11 -13.05
N VAL A 145 -7.79 -11.97 -12.59
CA VAL A 145 -8.44 -11.86 -11.28
C VAL A 145 -7.96 -13.03 -10.41
N VAL A 146 -7.51 -12.73 -9.19
CA VAL A 146 -7.02 -13.73 -8.23
C VAL A 146 -7.75 -13.55 -6.91
N GLU A 147 -8.43 -14.60 -6.48
CA GLU A 147 -9.06 -14.65 -5.16
C GLU A 147 -8.00 -14.81 -4.06
N ALA A 148 -8.15 -14.08 -2.96
CA ALA A 148 -7.36 -14.26 -1.75
C ALA A 148 -8.21 -13.92 -0.51
N ASP A 149 -8.60 -14.92 0.27
CA ASP A 149 -9.62 -14.83 1.35
C ASP A 149 -9.05 -15.16 2.75
N GLY A 150 -7.74 -14.99 2.90
CA GLY A 150 -7.03 -15.33 4.14
C GLY A 150 -6.79 -16.83 4.37
N SER A 151 -7.50 -17.71 3.65
CA SER A 151 -7.34 -19.17 3.71
C SER A 151 -6.64 -19.73 2.46
N ARG A 152 -6.94 -19.16 1.30
CA ARG A 152 -6.40 -19.53 0.00
C ARG A 152 -5.99 -18.29 -0.81
N VAL A 153 -5.11 -18.48 -1.78
CA VAL A 153 -4.78 -17.49 -2.81
C VAL A 153 -4.74 -18.16 -4.17
N GLY A 154 -5.66 -17.81 -5.06
CA GLY A 154 -5.82 -18.45 -6.38
C GLY A 154 -6.07 -19.96 -6.27
N GLY A 155 -6.80 -20.39 -5.25
CA GLY A 155 -7.12 -21.79 -4.96
C GLY A 155 -6.06 -22.55 -4.14
N ASP A 156 -4.83 -22.05 -4.03
CA ASP A 156 -3.76 -22.68 -3.24
C ASP A 156 -3.84 -22.28 -1.75
N PRO A 157 -3.56 -23.18 -0.78
CA PRO A 157 -3.58 -22.85 0.64
C PRO A 157 -2.55 -21.78 1.03
N VAL A 158 -2.96 -20.83 1.89
CA VAL A 158 -2.10 -19.73 2.39
C VAL A 158 -0.84 -20.25 3.07
N ASP A 159 -0.93 -21.28 3.92
CA ASP A 159 0.25 -21.82 4.62
C ASP A 159 1.32 -22.35 3.67
N ARG A 160 0.91 -23.00 2.57
CA ARG A 160 1.85 -23.52 1.56
C ARG A 160 2.53 -22.36 0.85
N LEU A 161 1.76 -21.43 0.29
CA LEU A 161 2.30 -20.29 -0.45
C LEU A 161 3.19 -19.41 0.42
N ALA A 162 2.83 -19.19 1.68
CA ALA A 162 3.62 -18.40 2.61
C ALA A 162 5.02 -18.98 2.85
N GLN A 163 5.17 -20.31 2.83
CA GLN A 163 6.46 -21.01 2.97
C GLN A 163 7.29 -20.96 1.68
N GLU A 164 6.63 -20.92 0.52
CA GLU A 164 7.26 -20.82 -0.80
C GLU A 164 7.79 -19.41 -1.11
N TRP A 165 7.29 -18.38 -0.40
CA TRP A 165 7.70 -17.00 -0.61
C TRP A 165 9.21 -16.79 -0.38
N ARG A 166 9.81 -15.99 -1.26
CA ARG A 166 11.18 -15.50 -1.16
C ARG A 166 11.18 -13.97 -1.13
N PRO A 167 12.01 -13.33 -0.26
CA PRO A 167 12.12 -11.88 -0.23
C PRO A 167 12.53 -11.31 -1.59
N VAL A 168 11.80 -10.29 -2.04
CA VAL A 168 12.15 -9.49 -3.22
C VAL A 168 12.88 -8.24 -2.76
N GLY A 169 13.98 -7.90 -3.43
CA GLY A 169 14.69 -6.64 -3.18
C GLY A 169 13.84 -5.47 -3.70
N VAL A 170 13.36 -4.61 -2.80
CA VAL A 170 12.52 -3.46 -3.14
C VAL A 170 13.29 -2.16 -2.93
N LEU A 171 13.40 -1.36 -3.98
CA LEU A 171 14.00 -0.03 -3.90
C LEU A 171 13.05 0.93 -3.19
N ARG A 172 13.60 1.82 -2.35
CA ARG A 172 12.82 2.92 -1.74
C ARG A 172 12.11 3.79 -2.77
N THR A 173 12.68 3.91 -3.98
CA THR A 173 12.14 4.73 -5.06
C THR A 173 11.09 4.01 -5.91
N ALA A 174 10.88 2.70 -5.70
CA ALA A 174 9.87 1.95 -6.42
C ALA A 174 8.46 2.36 -5.93
N PRO A 175 7.46 2.45 -6.83
CA PRO A 175 6.06 2.63 -6.46
C PRO A 175 5.60 1.50 -5.52
N GLY A 176 4.90 1.87 -4.44
CA GLY A 176 4.32 0.91 -3.49
C GLY A 176 2.81 1.07 -3.31
N TYR A 177 2.28 2.28 -3.52
CA TYR A 177 0.87 2.59 -3.36
C TYR A 177 0.43 3.66 -4.35
N GLU A 178 -0.76 3.49 -4.91
CA GLU A 178 -1.40 4.41 -5.83
C GLU A 178 -2.88 4.54 -5.46
N ARG A 179 -3.42 5.77 -5.51
CA ARG A 179 -4.82 6.02 -5.17
C ARG A 179 -5.66 6.26 -6.42
N TYR A 180 -6.73 5.50 -6.56
CA TYR A 180 -7.80 5.79 -7.52
C TYR A 180 -8.90 6.59 -6.82
N VAL A 181 -9.31 7.70 -7.43
CA VAL A 181 -10.40 8.55 -6.94
C VAL A 181 -11.51 8.52 -7.97
N ALA A 182 -12.60 7.82 -7.65
CA ALA A 182 -13.82 7.86 -8.44
C ALA A 182 -14.42 9.27 -8.44
N ASP A 183 -14.94 9.71 -9.57
CA ASP A 183 -15.61 11.00 -9.75
C ASP A 183 -17.13 10.89 -9.84
N GLY A 184 -17.67 9.66 -9.75
CA GLY A 184 -19.10 9.36 -9.86
C GLY A 184 -19.68 9.50 -11.27
N LEU A 185 -18.86 9.87 -12.26
CA LEU A 185 -19.27 10.09 -13.65
C LEU A 185 -18.64 9.07 -14.61
N GLY A 186 -18.09 7.97 -14.07
CA GLY A 186 -17.38 6.94 -14.82
C GLY A 186 -15.99 7.38 -15.31
N GLY A 187 -15.46 8.51 -14.83
CA GLY A 187 -14.26 9.19 -15.34
C GLY A 187 -13.15 9.40 -14.29
N GLY A 188 -13.10 8.56 -13.25
CA GLY A 188 -12.20 8.71 -12.11
C GLY A 188 -10.72 8.90 -12.47
N ARG A 189 -9.92 9.37 -11.51
CA ARG A 189 -8.50 9.72 -11.73
C ARG A 189 -7.56 8.92 -10.85
N MET A 190 -6.33 8.73 -11.33
CA MET A 190 -5.23 8.24 -10.52
C MET A 190 -4.49 9.43 -9.93
N GLU A 191 -4.10 9.32 -8.66
CA GLU A 191 -3.16 10.24 -8.03
C GLU A 191 -1.71 9.77 -8.22
N PRO A 192 -0.72 10.67 -8.04
CA PRO A 192 0.69 10.29 -8.12
C PRO A 192 1.02 9.13 -7.18
N ALA A 193 1.81 8.17 -7.68
CA ALA A 193 2.22 7.02 -6.88
C ALA A 193 3.11 7.44 -5.70
N LEU A 194 2.79 6.92 -4.52
CA LEU A 194 3.69 6.92 -3.38
C LEU A 194 4.66 5.76 -3.48
N ARG A 195 5.94 6.07 -3.30
CA ARG A 195 7.02 5.11 -3.31
C ARG A 195 7.11 4.40 -1.97
N HIS A 196 7.79 3.27 -1.94
CA HIS A 196 8.06 2.55 -0.68
C HIS A 196 8.75 3.43 0.38
N GLY A 197 9.64 4.34 -0.04
CA GLY A 197 10.28 5.32 0.84
C GLY A 197 9.28 6.33 1.40
N ASP A 198 8.42 6.88 0.55
CA ASP A 198 7.40 7.86 0.96
C ASP A 198 6.42 7.25 1.97
N LEU A 199 6.02 5.99 1.75
CA LEU A 199 5.22 5.21 2.71
C LEU A 199 5.96 5.01 4.04
N ALA A 200 7.26 4.70 4.00
CA ALA A 200 8.05 4.50 5.21
C ALA A 200 8.13 5.79 6.05
N ASP A 201 8.27 6.93 5.38
CA ASP A 201 8.36 8.24 6.03
C ASP A 201 7.02 8.64 6.66
N ALA A 202 5.93 8.59 5.89
CA ALA A 202 4.59 8.91 6.39
C ALA A 202 4.20 8.04 7.59
N VAL A 203 4.44 6.72 7.52
CA VAL A 203 4.11 5.78 8.60
C VAL A 203 5.02 5.96 9.80
N GLY A 204 6.28 6.32 9.59
CA GLY A 204 7.22 6.66 10.65
C GLY A 204 6.74 7.87 11.46
N GLU A 205 6.31 8.93 10.78
CA GLU A 205 5.74 10.13 11.38
C GLU A 205 4.44 9.83 12.14
N LEU A 206 3.52 9.07 11.53
CA LEU A 206 2.29 8.62 12.19
C LEU A 206 2.58 7.79 13.45
N ALA A 207 3.55 6.89 13.41
CA ALA A 207 3.93 6.09 14.57
C ALA A 207 4.51 6.93 15.72
N VAL A 208 5.28 7.98 15.39
CA VAL A 208 5.79 8.93 16.39
C VAL A 208 4.65 9.75 17.00
N ALA A 209 3.71 10.23 16.19
CA ALA A 209 2.53 10.97 16.67
C ALA A 209 1.65 10.09 17.56
N ALA A 210 1.34 8.87 17.12
CA ALA A 210 0.57 7.89 17.89
C ALA A 210 1.25 7.59 19.25
N GLY A 211 2.58 7.41 19.26
CA GLY A 211 3.35 7.19 20.50
C GLY A 211 3.36 8.39 21.47
N ARG A 212 2.94 9.57 21.02
CA ARG A 212 2.75 10.78 21.85
C ARG A 212 1.31 11.00 22.29
N GLY A 213 0.40 10.06 21.98
CA GLY A 213 -1.01 10.15 22.35
C GLY A 213 -1.83 11.08 21.45
N THR A 214 -1.40 11.33 20.20
CA THR A 214 -2.22 12.03 19.21
C THR A 214 -3.52 11.25 18.95
N THR A 215 -4.66 11.96 18.90
CA THR A 215 -5.97 11.34 18.68
C THR A 215 -6.08 10.70 17.30
N GLU A 216 -6.95 9.70 17.15
CA GLU A 216 -7.20 9.02 15.88
C GLU A 216 -7.59 10.00 14.76
N ASP A 217 -8.52 10.93 15.03
CA ASP A 217 -8.91 11.96 14.06
C ASP A 217 -7.71 12.77 13.57
N SER A 218 -6.82 13.15 14.48
CA SER A 218 -5.61 13.91 14.15
C SER A 218 -4.61 13.07 13.36
N LEU A 219 -4.47 11.78 13.66
CA LEU A 219 -3.68 10.84 12.86
C LEU A 219 -4.24 10.70 11.44
N GLY A 220 -5.56 10.62 11.30
CA GLY A 220 -6.25 10.60 10.00
C GLY A 220 -6.00 11.88 9.20
N TRP A 221 -6.03 13.05 9.84
CA TRP A 221 -5.66 14.31 9.19
C TRP A 221 -4.21 14.32 8.70
N ILE A 222 -3.26 13.87 9.54
CA ILE A 222 -1.85 13.77 9.15
C ILE A 222 -1.71 12.80 7.96
N ALA A 223 -2.31 11.62 8.04
CA ALA A 223 -2.27 10.62 6.98
C ALA A 223 -2.81 11.14 5.64
N SER A 224 -3.93 11.87 5.68
CA SER A 224 -4.55 12.49 4.51
C SER A 224 -3.62 13.49 3.82
N VAL A 225 -2.85 14.28 4.59
CA VAL A 225 -1.83 15.20 4.04
C VAL A 225 -0.73 14.44 3.28
N HIS A 226 -0.41 13.22 3.70
CA HIS A 226 0.52 12.33 2.99
C HIS A 226 -0.15 11.54 1.83
N GLY A 227 -1.43 11.78 1.54
CA GLY A 227 -2.16 11.07 0.48
C GLY A 227 -2.55 9.64 0.85
N LEU A 228 -2.44 9.25 2.12
CA LEU A 228 -2.90 7.96 2.60
C LEU A 228 -4.40 8.05 2.93
N GLU A 229 -5.18 7.17 2.31
CA GLU A 229 -6.58 7.04 2.68
C GLU A 229 -6.76 6.33 4.02
N ASP A 230 -7.98 6.45 4.55
CA ASP A 230 -8.39 6.02 5.87
C ASP A 230 -8.02 4.56 6.20
N ALA A 231 -8.28 3.66 5.25
CA ALA A 231 -7.93 2.25 5.37
C ALA A 231 -6.41 2.02 5.33
N VAL A 232 -5.69 2.74 4.47
CA VAL A 232 -4.27 2.48 4.20
C VAL A 232 -3.38 2.85 5.37
N TRP A 233 -3.57 4.01 5.97
CA TRP A 233 -2.74 4.41 7.10
C TRP A 233 -2.98 3.50 8.32
N ARG A 234 -4.21 3.03 8.54
CA ARG A 234 -4.52 2.05 9.60
C ARG A 234 -3.86 0.71 9.38
N MET A 235 -3.86 0.19 8.15
CA MET A 235 -3.11 -1.04 7.80
C MET A 235 -1.61 -0.88 8.03
N LEU A 236 -1.09 0.30 7.71
CA LEU A 236 0.34 0.59 7.80
C LEU A 236 0.82 0.87 9.23
N LEU A 237 -0.06 1.36 10.11
CA LEU A 237 0.27 1.67 11.49
C LEU A 237 0.37 0.37 12.32
N LEU A 238 1.56 -0.22 12.35
CA LEU A 238 1.89 -1.44 13.11
C LEU A 238 2.14 -1.17 14.61
N ALA A 239 1.27 -0.37 15.22
CA ALA A 239 1.23 -0.12 16.66
C ALA A 239 0.14 -1.00 17.29
N PRO A 240 0.36 -1.57 18.49
CA PRO A 240 -0.73 -2.22 19.23
C PRO A 240 -1.82 -1.20 19.52
N GLY A 241 -3.09 -1.55 19.27
CA GLY A 241 -4.24 -0.69 19.53
C GLY A 241 -4.42 -0.35 21.02
N GLY A 242 -4.98 0.84 21.29
CA GLY A 242 -5.37 1.39 22.60
C GLY A 242 -4.79 2.80 22.80
N VAL A 243 -5.55 3.88 23.07
CA VAL A 243 -6.59 4.05 24.11
C VAL A 243 -7.64 5.08 23.64
N GLY A 244 -8.94 4.77 23.73
CA GLY A 244 -10.01 5.69 23.28
C GLY A 244 -11.45 5.27 23.58
N SER A 245 -11.74 4.77 24.79
CA SER A 245 -13.08 4.93 25.38
C SER A 245 -12.91 5.24 26.87
N ALA A 246 -12.84 6.52 27.19
CA ALA A 246 -13.13 7.07 28.50
C ALA A 246 -14.13 8.21 28.30
#